data_AF-A0A7C6EZW6-F1
#
_entry.id   AF-A0A7C6EZW6-F1
#
_cell.length_a   1.000
_cell.length_b   1.000
_cell.length_c   1.000
_cell.angle_alpha   90.00
_cell.angle_beta   90.00
_cell.angle_gamma   90.00
#
_symmetry.space_group_name_H-M   'P 1'
#
loop_
_entity.id
_entity.type
_entity.pdbx_description
1 polymer ?
#
loop_
_entity_poly.entity_id
_entity_poly.type
_entity_poly.pdbx_seq_one_letter_code
_entity_poly.pdbx_strand_id
1 'polypeptide(L)'
;MLRGLLLFALYLTLLPNGFAMKTAPGEDERWLAYYSDEASPKEFSAYTLLVLDSDYRPELAPLSEHGKTLLGYLSLGEAEQHRHYFGEVRSQGLLLDENPYWEGSHGIDIRDRSWTERVIYELIPALIHQGFDGVFLDTLDTPLHMERQDPKQYQGMTEAAVRLVRTIRKHYPRIKIMLNRAYEILPQVAGDIDIVLGESMYADYDFESKSYQRVPQPLYQQQLAYLKDAVRLNPALKVFTLDYWEPHDQEGIATIYREQRANGFIPYVATVALDRIVPEPRI
;
A
#
# COMPACT_ATOMS: atom_id res chain seq x y z
N MET A 1 -29.90 16.13 -79.26
CA MET A 1 -29.93 16.67 -77.88
C MET A 1 -29.71 15.49 -76.93
N LEU A 2 -28.46 15.12 -76.69
CA LEU A 2 -27.67 15.38 -75.48
C LEU A 2 -28.34 14.99 -74.14
N ARG A 3 -27.88 13.83 -73.62
CA ARG A 3 -27.44 13.51 -72.24
C ARG A 3 -28.41 13.65 -71.06
N GLY A 4 -28.43 12.59 -70.24
CA GLY A 4 -28.72 12.70 -68.80
C GLY A 4 -29.03 11.38 -68.08
N LEU A 5 -28.03 10.49 -67.92
CA LEU A 5 -28.07 9.43 -66.89
C LEU A 5 -28.09 10.09 -65.50
N LEU A 6 -29.07 9.74 -64.66
CA LEU A 6 -29.04 10.07 -63.23
C LEU A 6 -28.65 8.81 -62.44
N LEU A 7 -27.38 8.79 -62.04
CA LEU A 7 -26.79 7.88 -61.05
C LEU A 7 -27.45 8.12 -59.69
N PHE A 8 -27.99 7.06 -59.09
CA PHE A 8 -28.32 7.03 -57.67
C PHE A 8 -27.03 6.89 -56.87
N ALA A 9 -26.56 7.98 -56.27
CA ALA A 9 -25.44 7.98 -55.32
C ALA A 9 -25.95 7.50 -53.95
N LEU A 10 -25.52 6.32 -53.54
CA LEU A 10 -25.73 5.78 -52.20
C LEU A 10 -24.84 6.54 -51.21
N TYR A 11 -25.42 7.43 -50.40
CA TYR A 11 -24.73 8.04 -49.26
C TYR A 11 -24.57 6.98 -48.17
N LEU A 12 -23.40 6.34 -48.11
CA LEU A 12 -22.96 5.60 -46.93
C LEU A 12 -22.57 6.64 -45.86
N THR A 13 -23.44 6.87 -44.89
CA THR A 13 -23.08 7.61 -43.67
C THR A 13 -22.12 6.74 -42.86
N LEU A 14 -20.83 7.05 -42.94
CA LEU A 14 -19.82 6.57 -42.01
C LEU A 14 -20.17 7.13 -40.62
N LEU A 15 -20.79 6.30 -39.79
CA LEU A 15 -20.88 6.56 -38.35
C LEU A 15 -19.45 6.60 -37.81
N PRO A 16 -19.04 7.64 -37.06
CA PRO A 16 -17.75 7.62 -36.39
C PRO A 16 -17.80 6.47 -35.38
N ASN A 17 -16.97 5.44 -35.61
CA ASN A 17 -16.64 4.46 -34.61
C ASN A 17 -16.11 5.21 -33.39
N GLY A 18 -16.96 5.35 -32.37
CA GLY A 18 -16.53 5.79 -31.05
C GLY A 18 -15.48 4.82 -30.57
N PHE A 19 -14.21 5.21 -30.69
CA PHE A 19 -13.17 4.69 -29.83
C PHE A 19 -13.58 5.12 -28.41
N ALA A 20 -14.28 4.23 -27.71
CA ALA A 20 -14.26 4.26 -26.27
C ALA A 20 -12.78 4.12 -25.89
N MET A 21 -12.18 5.21 -25.38
CA MET A 21 -10.93 5.06 -24.64
C MET A 21 -11.22 4.02 -23.57
N LYS A 22 -10.57 2.86 -23.68
CA LYS A 22 -10.46 1.96 -22.52
C LYS A 22 -9.79 2.81 -21.45
N THR A 23 -10.53 3.07 -20.37
CA THR A 23 -9.95 3.60 -19.13
C THR A 23 -8.73 2.76 -18.79
N ALA A 24 -7.65 3.43 -18.36
CA ALA A 24 -6.46 2.71 -17.97
C ALA A 24 -6.83 1.76 -16.81
N PRO A 25 -6.26 0.55 -16.73
CA PRO A 25 -6.48 -0.32 -15.58
C PRO A 25 -6.16 0.45 -14.29
N GLY A 26 -7.16 0.64 -13.41
CA GLY A 26 -6.99 1.32 -12.12
C GLY A 26 -7.62 2.72 -11.99
N GLU A 27 -8.18 3.33 -13.04
CA GLU A 27 -8.83 4.66 -12.93
C GLU A 27 -10.03 4.67 -11.96
N ASP A 28 -10.77 3.57 -11.88
CA ASP A 28 -11.95 3.43 -11.02
C ASP A 28 -11.66 2.74 -9.67
N GLU A 29 -10.46 2.18 -9.49
CA GLU A 29 -10.11 1.50 -8.24
C GLU A 29 -9.74 2.55 -7.19
N ARG A 30 -10.49 2.54 -6.08
CA ARG A 30 -10.30 3.46 -4.97
C ARG A 30 -9.97 2.67 -3.72
N TRP A 31 -8.95 3.13 -3.00
CA TRP A 31 -8.55 2.50 -1.75
C TRP A 31 -8.26 3.56 -0.69
N LEU A 32 -8.12 3.10 0.55
CA LEU A 32 -7.62 3.94 1.64
C LEU A 32 -6.89 3.11 2.71
N ALA A 33 -6.09 3.81 3.50
CA ALA A 33 -5.64 3.37 4.81
C ALA A 33 -6.38 4.16 5.89
N TYR A 34 -6.82 3.49 6.96
CA TYR A 34 -7.59 4.10 8.05
C TYR A 34 -7.34 3.39 9.39
N TYR A 35 -6.77 4.10 10.36
CA TYR A 35 -6.31 3.59 11.66
C TYR A 35 -7.07 4.25 12.83
N SER A 36 -8.39 4.18 12.77
CA SER A 36 -9.31 4.65 13.81
C SER A 36 -10.60 3.83 13.73
N ASP A 37 -11.46 3.89 14.75
CA ASP A 37 -12.75 3.20 14.85
C ASP A 37 -13.96 4.15 14.73
N GLU A 38 -13.73 5.43 14.44
CA GLU A 38 -14.75 6.48 14.46
C GLU A 38 -15.64 6.51 13.20
N ALA A 39 -15.11 6.10 12.04
CA ALA A 39 -15.84 6.16 10.77
C ALA A 39 -16.88 5.05 10.64
N SER A 40 -18.06 5.42 10.15
CA SER A 40 -19.15 4.50 9.89
C SER A 40 -18.94 3.68 8.60
N PRO A 41 -19.50 2.46 8.50
CA PRO A 41 -19.39 1.63 7.29
C PRO A 41 -19.76 2.31 5.96
N LYS A 42 -20.68 3.30 6.01
CA LYS A 42 -21.15 4.03 4.82
C LYS A 42 -20.07 4.94 4.21
N GLU A 43 -19.16 5.45 5.02
CA GLU A 43 -18.10 6.36 4.57
C GLU A 43 -17.08 5.64 3.70
N PHE A 44 -16.94 4.32 3.88
CA PHE A 44 -16.11 3.46 3.05
C PHE A 44 -16.77 3.04 1.72
N SER A 45 -18.00 3.47 1.44
CA SER A 45 -18.79 2.96 0.30
C SER A 45 -18.09 3.11 -1.06
N ALA A 46 -17.37 4.22 -1.26
CA ALA A 46 -16.68 4.53 -2.52
C ALA A 46 -15.37 3.74 -2.74
N TYR A 47 -14.88 3.00 -1.74
CA TYR A 47 -13.58 2.34 -1.77
C TYR A 47 -13.74 0.83 -1.94
N THR A 48 -12.92 0.22 -2.79
CA THR A 48 -12.92 -1.23 -3.09
C THR A 48 -11.90 -2.01 -2.29
N LEU A 49 -10.84 -1.35 -1.80
CA LEU A 49 -9.82 -1.93 -0.92
C LEU A 49 -9.62 -1.05 0.31
N LEU A 50 -9.60 -1.64 1.50
CA LEU A 50 -9.35 -0.95 2.77
C LEU A 50 -8.16 -1.59 3.47
N VAL A 51 -7.17 -0.77 3.85
CA VAL A 51 -6.14 -1.14 4.83
C VAL A 51 -6.59 -0.57 6.18
N LEU A 52 -6.79 -1.44 7.18
CA LEU A 52 -7.29 -1.06 8.49
C LEU A 52 -6.35 -1.55 9.59
N ASP A 53 -6.31 -0.85 10.72
CA ASP A 53 -5.55 -1.31 11.87
C ASP A 53 -6.11 -2.64 12.40
N SER A 54 -5.22 -3.51 12.89
CA SER A 54 -5.58 -4.85 13.37
C SER A 54 -6.26 -4.87 14.75
N ASP A 55 -6.25 -3.76 15.49
CA ASP A 55 -6.90 -3.60 16.78
C ASP A 55 -7.89 -2.41 16.79
N TYR A 56 -7.53 -1.28 16.19
CA TYR A 56 -8.30 -0.02 16.22
C TYR A 56 -8.99 0.28 14.89
N ARG A 57 -10.18 -0.30 14.71
CA ARG A 57 -10.94 -0.18 13.45
C ARG A 57 -12.45 -0.36 13.64
N PRO A 58 -13.26 0.02 12.64
CA PRO A 58 -14.69 -0.34 12.62
C PRO A 58 -14.91 -1.84 12.47
N GLU A 59 -16.14 -2.29 12.73
CA GLU A 59 -16.53 -3.69 12.52
C GLU A 59 -16.36 -4.11 11.05
N LEU A 60 -15.72 -5.27 10.82
CA LEU A 60 -15.42 -5.75 9.47
C LEU A 60 -16.63 -6.32 8.73
N ALA A 61 -17.56 -6.95 9.44
CA ALA A 61 -18.68 -7.65 8.81
C ALA A 61 -19.51 -6.72 7.88
N PRO A 62 -19.94 -5.52 8.31
CA PRO A 62 -20.63 -4.57 7.44
C PRO A 62 -19.81 -4.11 6.21
N LEU A 63 -18.48 -4.09 6.32
CA LEU A 63 -17.59 -3.70 5.23
C LEU A 63 -17.43 -4.83 4.19
N SER A 64 -17.34 -6.07 4.68
CA SER A 64 -17.17 -7.28 3.85
C SER A 64 -18.40 -7.59 2.97
N GLU A 65 -19.62 -7.31 3.46
CA GLU A 65 -20.88 -7.54 2.74
C GLU A 65 -20.99 -6.77 1.42
N HIS A 66 -20.15 -5.75 1.23
CA HIS A 66 -20.13 -4.91 0.04
C HIS A 66 -19.03 -5.30 -0.97
N GLY A 67 -18.46 -6.51 -0.86
CA GLY A 67 -17.48 -7.03 -1.81
C GLY A 67 -16.13 -6.29 -1.79
N LYS A 68 -15.80 -5.63 -0.68
CA LYS A 68 -14.53 -4.93 -0.47
C LYS A 68 -13.42 -5.92 -0.13
N THR A 69 -12.19 -5.62 -0.53
CA THR A 69 -10.99 -6.33 -0.04
C THR A 69 -10.50 -5.65 1.24
N LEU A 70 -10.40 -6.41 2.33
CA LEU A 70 -9.97 -5.92 3.63
C LEU A 70 -8.57 -6.45 3.96
N LEU A 71 -7.61 -5.54 4.16
CA LEU A 71 -6.24 -5.88 4.58
C LEU A 71 -6.01 -5.40 6.02
N GLY A 72 -5.53 -6.31 6.87
CA GLY A 72 -5.15 -5.97 8.24
C GLY A 72 -3.71 -5.47 8.32
N TYR A 73 -3.49 -4.36 9.01
CA TYR A 73 -2.16 -3.84 9.32
C TYR A 73 -1.35 -4.83 10.15
N LEU A 74 -0.12 -5.09 9.72
CA LEU A 74 0.84 -5.92 10.42
C LEU A 74 2.27 -5.37 10.26
N SER A 75 2.79 -4.76 11.31
CA SER A 75 4.20 -4.36 11.41
C SER A 75 5.09 -5.61 11.54
N LEU A 76 6.08 -5.75 10.65
CA LEU A 76 6.95 -6.94 10.60
C LEU A 76 8.40 -6.67 10.97
N GLY A 77 8.88 -5.44 10.79
CA GLY A 77 10.22 -5.02 11.20
C GLY A 77 10.24 -4.33 12.56
N GLU A 78 9.07 -3.96 13.10
CA GLU A 78 8.92 -3.31 14.39
C GLU A 78 7.77 -3.93 15.22
N ALA A 79 7.88 -3.82 16.55
CA ALA A 79 6.84 -4.19 17.51
C ALA A 79 6.38 -2.94 18.27
N GLU A 80 5.09 -2.67 18.22
CA GLU A 80 4.48 -1.56 18.93
C GLU A 80 4.07 -1.97 20.35
N GLN A 81 4.39 -1.14 21.34
CA GLN A 81 4.19 -1.42 22.78
C GLN A 81 2.75 -1.78 23.15
N HIS A 82 1.77 -1.29 22.41
CA HIS A 82 0.35 -1.50 22.68
C HIS A 82 -0.15 -2.88 22.20
N ARG A 83 0.59 -3.58 21.34
CA ARG A 83 0.17 -4.88 20.79
C ARG A 83 0.22 -5.96 21.86
N HIS A 84 -0.73 -6.89 21.82
CA HIS A 84 -0.87 -7.95 22.84
C HIS A 84 0.36 -8.84 22.97
N TYR A 85 1.11 -9.04 21.88
CA TYR A 85 2.29 -9.89 21.84
C TYR A 85 3.59 -9.19 22.30
N PHE A 86 3.59 -7.86 22.51
CA PHE A 86 4.81 -7.09 22.77
C PHE A 86 5.56 -7.60 24.01
N GLY A 87 4.86 -7.89 25.10
CA GLY A 87 5.46 -8.39 26.33
C GLY A 87 6.20 -9.72 26.15
N GLU A 88 5.67 -10.62 25.32
CA GLU A 88 6.31 -11.89 25.00
C GLU A 88 7.55 -11.69 24.14
N VAL A 89 7.46 -10.87 23.08
CA VAL A 89 8.60 -10.52 22.20
C VAL A 89 9.73 -9.88 23.00
N ARG A 90 9.39 -9.00 23.96
CA ARG A 90 10.36 -8.43 24.91
C ARG A 90 11.02 -9.49 25.79
N SER A 91 10.23 -10.41 26.35
CA SER A 91 10.76 -11.48 27.21
C SER A 91 11.68 -12.45 26.47
N GLN A 92 11.48 -12.61 25.16
CA GLN A 92 12.30 -13.42 24.26
C GLN A 92 13.61 -12.72 23.86
N GLY A 93 13.78 -11.44 24.20
CA GLY A 93 14.97 -10.66 23.84
C GLY A 93 15.04 -10.28 22.36
N LEU A 94 13.90 -10.23 21.66
CA LEU A 94 13.83 -9.94 20.22
C LEU A 94 13.79 -8.45 19.90
N LEU A 95 13.46 -7.60 20.88
CA LEU A 95 13.38 -6.16 20.67
C LEU A 95 14.77 -5.54 20.53
N LEU A 96 14.88 -4.65 19.56
CA LEU A 96 16.03 -3.81 19.26
C LEU A 96 15.72 -2.36 19.68
N ASP A 97 16.47 -1.40 19.15
CA ASP A 97 16.32 0.01 19.50
C ASP A 97 14.92 0.54 19.15
N GLU A 98 14.46 1.50 19.97
CA GLU A 98 13.21 2.22 19.75
C GLU A 98 13.33 3.16 18.55
N ASN A 99 12.27 3.22 17.74
CA ASN A 99 12.18 4.15 16.63
C ASN A 99 12.00 5.58 17.16
N PRO A 100 12.93 6.51 16.88
CA PRO A 100 12.88 7.87 17.43
C PRO A 100 11.72 8.71 16.88
N TYR A 101 11.10 8.30 15.77
CA TYR A 101 9.96 8.99 15.16
C TYR A 101 8.60 8.43 15.63
N TRP A 102 8.59 7.21 16.17
CA TRP A 102 7.37 6.50 16.58
C TRP A 102 7.55 5.95 17.99
N GLU A 103 7.19 6.78 18.98
CA GLU A 103 7.28 6.42 20.40
C GLU A 103 6.54 5.11 20.68
N GLY A 104 7.22 4.18 21.35
CA GLY A 104 6.68 2.86 21.64
C GLY A 104 6.78 1.85 20.50
N SER A 105 7.36 2.20 19.35
CA SER A 105 7.69 1.23 18.28
C SER A 105 9.16 0.82 18.37
N HIS A 106 9.42 -0.48 18.48
CA HIS A 106 10.77 -1.03 18.68
C HIS A 106 11.15 -1.93 17.51
N GLY A 107 12.36 -1.79 16.97
CA GLY A 107 12.85 -2.73 15.96
C GLY A 107 12.80 -4.18 16.46
N ILE A 108 12.63 -5.15 15.56
CA ILE A 108 12.64 -6.58 15.90
C ILE A 108 13.79 -7.27 15.19
N ASP A 109 14.51 -8.15 15.88
CA ASP A 109 15.45 -9.07 15.23
C ASP A 109 14.70 -10.16 14.44
N ILE A 110 14.36 -9.84 13.19
CA ILE A 110 13.62 -10.74 12.32
C ILE A 110 14.42 -11.97 11.84
N ARG A 111 15.71 -12.06 12.18
CA ARG A 111 16.52 -13.25 11.91
C ARG A 111 16.12 -14.41 12.81
N ASP A 112 15.57 -14.10 13.99
CA ASP A 112 15.12 -15.12 14.92
C ASP A 112 13.89 -15.85 14.38
N ARG A 113 13.96 -17.19 14.42
CA ARG A 113 12.90 -18.06 13.90
C ARG A 113 11.59 -17.90 14.67
N SER A 114 11.65 -17.62 15.97
CA SER A 114 10.46 -17.46 16.80
C SER A 114 9.58 -16.28 16.36
N TRP A 115 10.18 -15.20 15.82
CA TRP A 115 9.43 -14.11 15.20
C TRP A 115 8.68 -14.58 13.94
N THR A 116 9.38 -15.29 13.05
CA THR A 116 8.74 -15.85 11.85
C THR A 116 7.61 -16.81 12.23
N GLU A 117 7.82 -17.68 13.23
CA GLU A 117 6.78 -18.60 13.70
C GLU A 117 5.57 -17.86 14.28
N ARG A 118 5.78 -16.77 15.04
CA ARG A 118 4.69 -15.93 15.54
C ARG A 118 3.90 -15.31 14.39
N VAL A 119 4.57 -14.69 13.42
CA VAL A 119 3.91 -14.10 12.24
C VAL A 119 3.07 -15.14 11.51
N ILE A 120 3.64 -16.32 11.27
CA ILE A 120 2.99 -17.37 10.49
C ILE A 120 1.89 -18.08 11.26
N TYR A 121 2.05 -18.40 12.54
CA TYR A 121 1.12 -19.28 13.25
C TYR A 121 0.18 -18.55 14.22
N GLU A 122 0.43 -17.28 14.50
CA GLU A 122 -0.40 -16.49 15.42
C GLU A 122 -0.98 -15.26 14.71
N LEU A 123 -0.15 -14.34 14.24
CA LEU A 123 -0.60 -13.00 13.82
C LEU A 123 -1.44 -13.04 12.55
N ILE A 124 -0.96 -13.68 11.48
CA ILE A 124 -1.72 -13.78 10.22
C ILE A 124 -3.03 -14.59 10.41
N PRO A 125 -3.02 -15.76 11.07
CA PRO A 125 -4.26 -16.46 11.40
C PRO A 125 -5.26 -15.61 12.19
N ALA A 126 -4.79 -14.82 13.16
CA ALA A 126 -5.67 -13.96 13.94
C ALA A 126 -6.37 -12.93 13.04
N LEU A 127 -5.66 -12.30 12.10
CA LEU A 127 -6.27 -11.37 11.13
C LEU A 127 -7.31 -12.06 10.23
N ILE A 128 -6.96 -13.22 9.68
CA ILE A 128 -7.89 -14.00 8.84
C ILE A 128 -9.15 -14.36 9.64
N HIS A 129 -9.00 -14.78 10.90
CA HIS A 129 -10.12 -15.14 11.76
C HIS A 129 -11.00 -13.94 12.11
N GLN A 130 -10.42 -12.73 12.20
CA GLN A 130 -11.19 -11.50 12.38
C GLN A 130 -12.02 -11.12 11.15
N GLY A 131 -11.71 -11.68 9.97
CA GLY A 131 -12.44 -11.45 8.72
C GLY A 131 -11.69 -10.65 7.66
N PHE A 132 -10.37 -10.48 7.81
CA PHE A 132 -9.54 -9.87 6.76
C PHE A 132 -9.29 -10.85 5.61
N ASP A 133 -9.27 -10.32 4.37
CA ASP A 133 -8.95 -11.07 3.15
C ASP A 133 -7.43 -11.20 2.92
N GLY A 134 -6.64 -10.44 3.67
CA GLY A 134 -5.21 -10.35 3.51
C GLY A 134 -4.53 -9.45 4.52
N VAL A 135 -3.26 -9.18 4.23
CA VAL A 135 -2.35 -8.48 5.14
C VAL A 135 -1.66 -7.32 4.43
N PHE A 136 -1.49 -6.25 5.17
CA PHE A 136 -0.63 -5.12 4.86
C PHE A 136 0.65 -5.25 5.69
N LEU A 137 1.77 -5.49 5.03
CA LEU A 137 3.06 -5.71 5.65
C LEU A 137 3.81 -4.40 5.75
N ASP A 138 4.02 -3.93 6.98
CA ASP A 138 4.69 -2.67 7.24
C ASP A 138 6.07 -2.86 7.88
N THR A 139 6.84 -1.76 7.94
CA THR A 139 8.14 -1.60 8.63
C THR A 139 9.25 -2.56 8.21
N LEU A 140 9.10 -3.30 7.12
CA LEU A 140 10.16 -4.16 6.60
C LEU A 140 11.37 -3.40 6.04
N ASP A 141 11.31 -2.08 5.91
CA ASP A 141 12.46 -1.23 5.63
C ASP A 141 13.32 -0.93 6.86
N THR A 142 12.78 -1.04 8.08
CA THR A 142 13.53 -0.92 9.35
C THR A 142 14.70 -1.92 9.44
N PRO A 143 14.51 -3.25 9.32
CA PRO A 143 15.62 -4.20 9.39
C PRO A 143 16.68 -3.97 8.30
N LEU A 144 16.28 -3.52 7.11
CA LEU A 144 17.18 -3.17 6.01
C LEU A 144 17.99 -1.92 6.36
N HIS A 145 17.33 -0.90 6.91
CA HIS A 145 17.99 0.32 7.38
C HIS A 145 19.02 0.02 8.45
N MET A 146 18.67 -0.80 9.45
CA MET A 146 19.58 -1.21 10.52
C MET A 146 20.82 -1.91 9.97
N GLU A 147 20.65 -2.86 9.04
CA GLU A 147 21.79 -3.52 8.38
C GLU A 147 22.66 -2.56 7.56
N ARG A 148 22.09 -1.55 6.91
CA ARG A 148 22.89 -0.52 6.23
C ARG A 148 23.69 0.35 7.20
N GLN A 149 23.14 0.66 8.39
CA GLN A 149 23.82 1.47 9.40
C GLN A 149 24.94 0.70 10.11
N ASP A 150 24.68 -0.54 10.51
CA ASP A 150 25.70 -1.44 11.06
C ASP A 150 25.63 -2.84 10.42
N PRO A 151 26.35 -3.03 9.30
CA PRO A 151 26.39 -4.31 8.59
C PRO A 151 27.01 -5.46 9.38
N LYS A 152 27.74 -5.18 10.46
CA LYS A 152 28.34 -6.23 11.30
C LYS A 152 27.36 -6.72 12.35
N GLN A 153 26.68 -5.80 13.02
CA GLN A 153 25.72 -6.12 14.07
C GLN A 153 24.45 -6.76 13.48
N TYR A 154 23.92 -6.17 12.42
CA TYR A 154 22.62 -6.52 11.84
C TYR A 154 22.73 -7.35 10.56
N GLN A 155 23.89 -7.99 10.35
CA GLN A 155 24.10 -8.88 9.21
C GLN A 155 22.97 -9.91 9.08
N GLY A 156 22.41 -10.02 7.88
CA GLY A 156 21.39 -11.00 7.52
C GLY A 156 19.95 -10.57 7.76
N MET A 157 19.70 -9.34 8.23
CA MET A 157 18.36 -8.80 8.43
C MET A 157 17.61 -8.63 7.09
N THR A 158 18.28 -8.17 6.04
CA THR A 158 17.72 -8.04 4.68
C THR A 158 17.34 -9.40 4.10
N GLU A 159 18.22 -10.39 4.23
CA GLU A 159 17.89 -11.76 3.81
C GLU A 159 16.76 -12.37 4.65
N ALA A 160 16.68 -12.05 5.94
CA ALA A 160 15.59 -12.48 6.80
C ALA A 160 14.25 -11.87 6.36
N ALA A 161 14.20 -10.59 5.97
CA ALA A 161 13.00 -9.95 5.43
C ALA A 161 12.50 -10.65 4.16
N VAL A 162 13.41 -10.97 3.24
CA VAL A 162 13.09 -11.75 2.03
C VAL A 162 12.54 -13.14 2.38
N ARG A 163 13.19 -13.84 3.32
CA ARG A 163 12.73 -15.15 3.78
C ARG A 163 11.35 -15.07 4.43
N LEU A 164 11.08 -14.04 5.21
CA LEU A 164 9.81 -13.83 5.89
C LEU A 164 8.68 -13.66 4.87
N VAL A 165 8.82 -12.76 3.89
CA VAL A 165 7.79 -12.51 2.85
C VAL A 165 7.51 -13.79 2.05
N ARG A 166 8.55 -14.52 1.62
CA ARG A 166 8.41 -15.81 0.94
C ARG A 166 7.72 -16.86 1.79
N THR A 167 8.02 -16.90 3.09
CA THR A 167 7.40 -17.83 4.03
C THR A 167 5.91 -17.49 4.18
N ILE A 168 5.56 -16.21 4.28
CA ILE A 168 4.16 -15.77 4.32
C ILE A 168 3.42 -16.24 3.07
N ARG A 169 3.91 -15.94 1.87
CA ARG A 169 3.26 -16.39 0.62
C ARG A 169 3.12 -17.90 0.55
N LYS A 170 4.15 -18.65 0.94
CA LYS A 170 4.13 -20.12 0.93
C LYS A 170 3.05 -20.70 1.85
N HIS A 171 2.88 -20.13 3.05
CA HIS A 171 1.88 -20.59 4.01
C HIS A 171 0.46 -20.09 3.67
N TYR A 172 0.36 -18.91 3.06
CA TYR A 172 -0.89 -18.24 2.73
C TYR A 172 -1.00 -17.93 1.23
N PRO A 173 -1.07 -18.95 0.36
CA PRO A 173 -1.02 -18.76 -1.08
C PRO A 173 -2.21 -17.99 -1.66
N ARG A 174 -3.34 -17.92 -0.92
CA ARG A 174 -4.61 -17.35 -1.40
C ARG A 174 -4.94 -15.98 -0.84
N ILE A 175 -4.28 -15.53 0.22
CA ILE A 175 -4.58 -14.22 0.80
C ILE A 175 -3.95 -13.12 -0.05
N LYS A 176 -4.49 -11.91 0.08
CA LYS A 176 -3.85 -10.71 -0.48
C LYS A 176 -2.68 -10.27 0.38
N ILE A 177 -1.56 -9.95 -0.26
CA ILE A 177 -0.37 -9.41 0.42
C ILE A 177 -0.02 -8.07 -0.22
N MET A 178 -0.14 -7.01 0.58
CA MET A 178 0.38 -5.67 0.25
C MET A 178 1.66 -5.44 1.04
N LEU A 179 2.76 -5.09 0.36
CA LEU A 179 4.03 -4.75 1.01
C LEU A 179 4.25 -3.23 0.95
N ASN A 180 4.43 -2.61 2.11
CA ASN A 180 4.82 -1.20 2.18
C ASN A 180 6.30 -1.02 1.93
N ARG A 181 6.66 -0.13 0.99
CA ARG A 181 8.05 0.24 0.66
C ARG A 181 8.96 -0.98 0.48
N ALA A 182 9.90 -1.17 1.41
CA ALA A 182 10.94 -2.21 1.42
C ALA A 182 11.62 -2.40 0.05
N TYR A 183 11.89 -1.28 -0.65
CA TYR A 183 12.30 -1.28 -2.07
C TYR A 183 13.52 -2.14 -2.38
N GLU A 184 14.46 -2.26 -1.43
CA GLU A 184 15.67 -3.06 -1.56
C GLU A 184 15.40 -4.56 -1.77
N ILE A 185 14.32 -5.08 -1.20
CA ILE A 185 13.96 -6.51 -1.33
C ILE A 185 12.96 -6.77 -2.45
N LEU A 186 12.31 -5.74 -3.02
CA LEU A 186 11.31 -5.90 -4.07
C LEU A 186 11.78 -6.76 -5.27
N PRO A 187 13.03 -6.62 -5.78
CA PRO A 187 13.50 -7.49 -6.86
C PRO A 187 13.45 -8.98 -6.54
N GLN A 188 13.46 -9.34 -5.25
CA GLN A 188 13.47 -10.72 -4.77
C GLN A 188 12.09 -11.25 -4.40
N VAL A 189 11.14 -10.36 -4.06
CA VAL A 189 9.83 -10.72 -3.51
C VAL A 189 8.64 -10.23 -4.34
N ALA A 190 8.86 -9.55 -5.47
CA ALA A 190 7.78 -9.06 -6.34
C ALA A 190 6.82 -10.17 -6.82
N GLY A 191 7.31 -11.42 -6.94
CA GLY A 191 6.49 -12.59 -7.27
C GLY A 191 5.74 -13.20 -6.08
N ASP A 192 6.03 -12.76 -4.86
CA ASP A 192 5.43 -13.27 -3.62
C ASP A 192 4.33 -12.33 -3.06
N ILE A 193 4.14 -11.15 -3.64
CA ILE A 193 3.17 -10.14 -3.20
C ILE A 193 2.14 -9.83 -4.30
N ASP A 194 0.95 -9.37 -3.91
CA ASP A 194 -0.09 -8.95 -4.86
C ASP A 194 0.00 -7.44 -5.15
N ILE A 195 0.40 -6.67 -4.15
CA ILE A 195 0.41 -5.22 -4.16
C ILE A 195 1.70 -4.71 -3.51
N VAL A 196 2.29 -3.67 -4.09
CA VAL A 196 3.30 -2.85 -3.43
C VAL A 196 2.72 -1.46 -3.18
N LEU A 197 2.92 -0.95 -1.96
CA LEU A 197 2.61 0.43 -1.61
C LEU A 197 3.89 1.26 -1.67
N GLY A 198 3.87 2.32 -2.48
CA GLY A 198 4.82 3.42 -2.37
C GLY A 198 4.29 4.45 -1.38
N GLU A 199 5.05 4.75 -0.35
CA GLU A 199 4.73 5.73 0.69
C GLU A 199 6.02 6.46 1.06
N SER A 200 5.99 7.72 1.50
CA SER A 200 5.26 8.81 0.86
C SER A 200 5.95 9.05 -0.50
N MET A 201 5.16 9.15 -1.56
CA MET A 201 5.70 9.11 -2.93
C MET A 201 5.99 10.51 -3.45
N TYR A 202 4.96 11.35 -3.53
CA TYR A 202 5.00 12.69 -4.09
C TYR A 202 4.81 13.78 -3.02
N ALA A 203 4.06 13.48 -1.97
CA ALA A 203 3.76 14.41 -0.89
C ALA A 203 3.93 13.73 0.47
N ASP A 204 4.61 14.43 1.38
CA ASP A 204 5.07 13.90 2.65
C ASP A 204 4.71 14.82 3.81
N TYR A 205 4.82 14.30 5.03
CA TYR A 205 4.67 15.06 6.26
C TYR A 205 6.00 15.11 7.02
N ASP A 206 6.49 16.32 7.24
CA ASP A 206 7.69 16.56 8.05
C ASP A 206 7.31 16.58 9.53
N PHE A 207 7.83 15.64 10.31
CA PHE A 207 7.58 15.52 11.75
C PHE A 207 8.27 16.60 12.59
N GLU A 208 9.38 17.18 12.10
CA GLU A 208 10.09 18.27 12.80
C GLU A 208 9.33 19.59 12.63
N SER A 209 9.02 19.94 11.38
CA SER A 209 8.30 21.19 11.07
C SER A 209 6.78 21.09 11.21
N LYS A 210 6.25 19.87 11.37
CA LYS A 210 4.80 19.56 11.43
C LYS A 210 4.04 20.11 10.24
N SER A 211 4.60 19.94 9.04
CA SER A 211 4.06 20.53 7.81
C SER A 211 4.10 19.56 6.64
N TYR A 212 3.17 19.73 5.71
CA TYR A 212 3.14 18.97 4.47
C TYR A 212 4.13 19.56 3.47
N GLN A 213 4.89 18.69 2.80
CA GLN A 213 5.89 19.07 1.82
C GLN A 213 5.90 18.15 0.61
N ARG A 214 6.54 18.58 -0.48
CA ARG A 214 6.77 17.72 -1.64
C ARG A 214 8.00 16.86 -1.38
N VAL A 215 7.93 15.59 -1.76
CA VAL A 215 9.09 14.71 -1.78
C VAL A 215 10.13 15.29 -2.75
N PRO A 216 11.42 15.40 -2.36
CA PRO A 216 12.45 15.91 -3.26
C PRO A 216 12.51 15.14 -4.58
N GLN A 217 12.57 15.86 -5.70
CA GLN A 217 12.46 15.26 -7.04
C GLN A 217 13.42 14.08 -7.28
N PRO A 218 14.71 14.10 -6.87
CA PRO A 218 15.59 12.95 -7.06
C PRO A 218 15.11 11.69 -6.32
N LEU A 219 14.59 11.86 -5.10
CA LEU A 219 14.04 10.76 -4.31
C LEU A 219 12.75 10.23 -4.96
N TYR A 220 11.85 11.11 -5.39
CA TYR A 220 10.63 10.70 -6.11
C TYR A 220 10.96 9.86 -7.35
N GLN A 221 11.91 10.32 -8.19
CA GLN A 221 12.33 9.58 -9.38
C GLN A 221 12.97 8.22 -9.05
N GLN A 222 13.71 8.13 -7.95
CA GLN A 222 14.29 6.87 -7.49
C GLN A 222 13.20 5.88 -7.03
N GLN A 223 12.26 6.32 -6.19
CA GLN A 223 11.14 5.49 -5.73
C GLN A 223 10.28 5.02 -6.91
N LEU A 224 10.01 5.93 -7.85
CA LEU A 224 9.29 5.64 -9.09
C LEU A 224 9.99 4.54 -9.91
N ALA A 225 11.33 4.58 -9.99
CA ALA A 225 12.11 3.55 -10.68
C ALA A 225 11.97 2.18 -9.99
N TYR A 226 12.08 2.11 -8.65
CA TYR A 226 11.91 0.84 -7.93
C TYR A 226 10.54 0.19 -8.16
N LEU A 227 9.47 0.99 -8.12
CA LEU A 227 8.11 0.50 -8.35
C LEU A 227 7.92 0.02 -9.80
N LYS A 228 8.39 0.78 -10.79
CA LYS A 228 8.34 0.37 -12.20
C LYS A 228 9.16 -0.89 -12.45
N ASP A 229 10.30 -1.05 -11.78
CA ASP A 229 11.14 -2.24 -11.87
C ASP A 229 10.43 -3.47 -11.29
N ALA A 230 9.74 -3.33 -10.16
CA ALA A 230 8.94 -4.38 -9.57
C ALA A 230 7.80 -4.84 -10.50
N VAL A 231 7.10 -3.90 -11.15
CA VAL A 231 6.07 -4.22 -12.15
C VAL A 231 6.66 -4.93 -13.37
N ARG A 232 7.87 -4.57 -13.80
CA ARG A 232 8.55 -5.30 -14.90
C ARG A 232 8.86 -6.75 -14.53
N LEU A 233 9.20 -7.01 -13.27
CA LEU A 233 9.47 -8.36 -12.76
C LEU A 233 8.19 -9.19 -12.57
N ASN A 234 7.11 -8.54 -12.13
CA ASN A 234 5.79 -9.14 -12.00
C ASN A 234 4.71 -8.22 -12.60
N PRO A 235 4.34 -8.41 -13.88
CA PRO A 235 3.31 -7.57 -14.54
C PRO A 235 1.91 -7.63 -13.91
N ALA A 236 1.65 -8.59 -13.01
CA ALA A 236 0.40 -8.66 -12.25
C ALA A 236 0.44 -7.87 -10.94
N LEU A 237 1.62 -7.37 -10.52
CA LEU A 237 1.79 -6.56 -9.32
C LEU A 237 1.09 -5.22 -9.50
N LYS A 238 0.17 -4.90 -8.59
CA LYS A 238 -0.43 -3.56 -8.53
C LYS A 238 0.45 -2.63 -7.71
N VAL A 239 0.52 -1.37 -8.12
CA VAL A 239 1.23 -0.30 -7.40
C VAL A 239 0.21 0.67 -6.85
N PHE A 240 0.15 0.73 -5.52
CA PHE A 240 -0.65 1.68 -4.78
C PHE A 240 0.29 2.77 -4.27
N THR A 241 -0.21 4.00 -4.08
CA THR A 241 0.59 5.07 -3.46
C THR A 241 -0.16 5.74 -2.33
N LEU A 242 0.52 5.97 -1.22
CA LEU A 242 0.03 6.75 -0.08
C LEU A 242 0.84 8.03 0.01
N ASP A 243 0.14 9.16 0.04
CA ASP A 243 0.72 10.50 0.12
C ASP A 243 0.01 11.29 1.21
N TYR A 244 0.71 12.24 1.84
CA TYR A 244 0.17 13.06 2.92
C TYR A 244 0.01 14.50 2.48
N TRP A 245 -1.19 15.07 2.63
CA TRP A 245 -1.46 16.46 2.23
C TRP A 245 -2.56 17.13 3.05
N GLU A 246 -2.65 18.47 2.91
CA GLU A 246 -3.69 19.28 3.55
C GLU A 246 -5.09 18.94 2.99
N PRO A 247 -6.03 18.44 3.81
CA PRO A 247 -7.35 18.03 3.34
C PRO A 247 -8.17 19.15 2.67
N HIS A 248 -7.93 20.40 3.03
CA HIS A 248 -8.65 21.54 2.44
C HIS A 248 -8.08 22.00 1.09
N ASP A 249 -6.86 21.60 0.73
CA ASP A 249 -6.23 21.93 -0.55
C ASP A 249 -6.63 20.92 -1.63
N GLN A 250 -7.86 21.07 -2.13
CA GLN A 250 -8.45 20.18 -3.12
C GLN A 250 -7.66 20.16 -4.45
N GLU A 251 -7.07 21.30 -4.86
CA GLU A 251 -6.25 21.38 -6.07
C GLU A 251 -4.92 20.65 -5.90
N GLY A 252 -4.28 20.80 -4.73
CA GLY A 252 -3.08 20.05 -4.37
C GLY A 252 -3.31 18.54 -4.33
N ILE A 253 -4.42 18.09 -3.73
CA ILE A 253 -4.81 16.67 -3.72
C ILE A 253 -5.01 16.17 -5.16
N ALA A 254 -5.80 16.88 -5.97
CA ALA A 254 -6.04 16.47 -7.36
C ALA A 254 -4.75 16.43 -8.20
N THR A 255 -3.78 17.30 -7.90
CA THR A 255 -2.46 17.27 -8.54
C THR A 255 -1.71 15.99 -8.21
N ILE A 256 -1.70 15.57 -6.95
CA ILE A 256 -1.08 14.30 -6.52
C ILE A 256 -1.75 13.11 -7.25
N TYR A 257 -3.09 13.06 -7.24
CA TYR A 257 -3.84 12.01 -7.94
C TYR A 257 -3.50 11.94 -9.43
N ARG A 258 -3.44 13.08 -10.13
CA ARG A 258 -3.06 13.14 -11.55
C ARG A 258 -1.64 12.63 -11.79
N GLU A 259 -0.68 13.04 -10.96
CA GLU A 259 0.72 12.63 -11.13
C GLU A 259 0.89 11.11 -10.95
N GLN A 260 0.30 10.53 -9.90
CA GLN A 260 0.43 9.10 -9.63
C GLN A 260 -0.30 8.26 -10.70
N ARG A 261 -1.49 8.68 -11.12
CA ARG A 261 -2.21 8.00 -12.21
C ARG A 261 -1.50 8.11 -13.56
N ALA A 262 -0.80 9.21 -13.84
CA ALA A 262 0.04 9.33 -15.04
C ALA A 262 1.17 8.29 -15.07
N ASN A 263 1.56 7.75 -13.91
CA ASN A 263 2.51 6.65 -13.79
C ASN A 263 1.87 5.26 -13.79
N GLY A 264 0.54 5.17 -13.91
CA GLY A 264 -0.22 3.91 -13.86
C GLY A 264 -0.42 3.38 -12.44
N PHE A 265 -0.31 4.23 -11.42
CA PHE A 265 -0.49 3.86 -10.02
C PHE A 265 -1.90 4.16 -9.51
N ILE A 266 -2.25 3.57 -8.37
CA ILE A 266 -3.56 3.72 -7.70
C ILE A 266 -3.35 4.54 -6.40
N PRO A 267 -3.57 5.87 -6.43
CA PRO A 267 -3.26 6.75 -5.32
C PRO A 267 -4.36 6.83 -4.24
N TYR A 268 -3.92 7.08 -3.01
CA TYR A 268 -4.71 7.65 -1.92
C TYR A 268 -3.90 8.78 -1.27
N VAL A 269 -4.57 9.89 -0.97
CA VAL A 269 -3.98 11.02 -0.24
C VAL A 269 -4.68 11.13 1.10
N ALA A 270 -3.93 11.21 2.19
CA ALA A 270 -4.44 11.15 3.55
C ALA A 270 -3.83 12.25 4.44
N THR A 271 -4.29 12.30 5.70
CA THR A 271 -3.54 12.92 6.80
C THR A 271 -2.54 11.91 7.36
N VAL A 272 -1.44 12.39 7.96
CA VAL A 272 -0.39 11.50 8.52
C VAL A 272 -0.89 10.56 9.62
N ALA A 273 -1.95 10.96 10.34
CA ALA A 273 -2.53 10.16 11.41
C ALA A 273 -3.41 9.01 10.91
N LEU A 274 -3.84 9.03 9.63
CA LEU A 274 -4.75 8.05 9.04
C LEU A 274 -6.07 7.88 9.81
N ASP A 275 -6.46 8.90 10.59
CA ASP A 275 -7.60 8.90 11.52
C ASP A 275 -8.90 9.42 10.87
N ARG A 276 -8.84 9.82 9.60
CA ARG A 276 -9.96 10.38 8.84
C ARG A 276 -9.87 10.05 7.37
N ILE A 277 -11.04 10.01 6.73
CA ILE A 277 -11.15 9.79 5.30
C ILE A 277 -10.96 11.13 4.58
N VAL A 278 -10.02 11.18 3.65
CA VAL A 278 -9.83 12.33 2.75
C VAL A 278 -10.36 11.93 1.37
N PRO A 279 -11.56 12.38 0.96
CA PRO A 279 -12.14 11.99 -0.30
C PRO A 279 -11.31 12.53 -1.48
N GLU A 280 -11.21 11.72 -2.54
CA GLU A 280 -10.69 12.19 -3.80
C GLU A 280 -11.57 13.36 -4.33
N PRO A 281 -10.97 14.52 -4.68
CA PRO A 281 -11.67 15.63 -5.27
C PRO A 281 -12.35 15.25 -6.60
N ARG A 282 -13.60 15.69 -6.80
CA ARG A 282 -14.28 15.63 -8.10
C ARG A 282 -14.01 16.93 -8.85
N ILE A 283 -12.89 17.01 -9.56
CA ILE A 283 -12.46 18.20 -10.33
C ILE A 283 -12.60 17.94 -11.82
#